data_AF-A0A2G4H040-F1
#
_entry.id   AF-A0A2G4H040-F1
#
_cell.length_a   1.000
_cell.length_b   1.000
_cell.length_c   1.000
_cell.angle_alpha   90.00
_cell.angle_beta   90.00
_cell.angle_gamma   90.00
#
_symmetry.space_group_name_H-M   'P 1'
#
loop_
_entity.id
_entity.type
_entity.pdbx_description
1 polymer ?
#
loop_
_entity_poly.entity_id
_entity_poly.type
_entity_poly.pdbx_seq_one_letter_code
_entity_poly.pdbx_strand_id
1 'polypeptide(L)'
;MNTLLRPVRAGFTLLEVMVSTAIMVIIVLTVVSIASDTLRVYDRAVADLSTQSEARGALDALENDFSTAMLRADGRCWMEVIVPGSTDVTGVPGVIGNLQASDHPILMLFGAPPDRPRWTPGLGRTALRGDVCAISYRIGQRSPFDSPGEKIQQVYGVYRTLIDSENTFTAALPLILSSTMDVPKSPWNYWSGSQRFINYSMVPTPGYETRALIDASIESPNPCWTMDENNFIASNVVAMNLVFWGTSTLPATAALGSLKDPCARLPRTLRPVVLVGKSDDKSAMAASKGGYLAIYKFADGATDITTAPLRYAPNGTPTIPAPTPNGAGLKVQPYDYFSSRLRIHSDRMYPDALPLKPTSPSWLPYLPYSLKAIEVSLTILTPEGSKELRGLQMLNNNQKVPAAEFKRIVYQHGRNYTRYIRVLSNGG
;
A
#
# COMPACT_ATOMS: atom_id res chain seq x y z
N MET A 1 -55.79 -48.69 -69.35
CA MET A 1 -54.54 -49.04 -68.65
C MET A 1 -53.74 -47.76 -68.46
N ASN A 2 -53.82 -47.13 -67.29
CA ASN A 2 -52.99 -45.97 -66.93
C ASN A 2 -51.88 -46.45 -66.00
N THR A 3 -50.67 -46.57 -66.53
CA THR A 3 -49.47 -46.85 -65.76
C THR A 3 -49.07 -45.59 -65.00
N LEU A 4 -49.31 -45.58 -63.69
CA LEU A 4 -48.81 -44.58 -62.76
C LEU A 4 -47.27 -44.64 -62.74
N LEU A 5 -46.63 -43.71 -63.44
CA LEU A 5 -45.19 -43.46 -63.32
C LEU A 5 -44.94 -42.92 -61.90
N ARG A 6 -44.44 -43.78 -61.00
CA ARG A 6 -43.87 -43.35 -59.72
C ARG A 6 -42.67 -42.45 -60.03
N PRO A 7 -42.59 -41.22 -59.46
CA PRO A 7 -41.39 -40.42 -59.58
C PRO A 7 -40.26 -41.17 -58.87
N VAL A 8 -39.21 -41.52 -59.63
CA VAL A 8 -37.96 -42.00 -59.06
C VAL A 8 -37.41 -40.86 -58.21
N ARG A 9 -37.45 -41.02 -56.89
CA ARG A 9 -36.76 -40.10 -55.98
C ARG A 9 -35.27 -40.27 -56.23
N ALA A 10 -34.64 -39.28 -56.85
CA ALA A 10 -33.19 -39.24 -57.01
C ALA A 10 -32.57 -39.20 -55.59
N GLY A 11 -31.85 -40.26 -55.23
CA GLY A 11 -31.04 -40.28 -54.02
C GLY A 11 -29.74 -39.51 -54.22
N PHE A 12 -29.22 -38.89 -53.17
CA PHE A 12 -27.92 -38.21 -53.20
C PHE A 12 -26.80 -39.18 -53.55
N THR A 13 -25.83 -38.72 -54.34
CA THR A 13 -24.63 -39.48 -54.64
C THR A 13 -23.70 -39.55 -53.41
N LEU A 14 -22.92 -40.63 -53.28
CA LEU A 14 -22.00 -40.81 -52.15
C LEU A 14 -20.98 -39.66 -52.06
N LEU A 15 -20.58 -39.11 -53.21
CA LEU A 15 -19.71 -37.94 -53.30
C LEU A 15 -20.38 -36.66 -52.77
N GLU A 16 -21.64 -36.39 -53.10
CA GLU A 16 -22.37 -35.24 -52.51
C GLU A 16 -22.50 -35.36 -51.00
N VAL A 17 -22.78 -36.56 -50.49
CA VAL A 17 -22.86 -36.78 -49.03
C VAL A 17 -21.50 -36.54 -48.38
N MET A 18 -20.40 -37.04 -48.96
CA MET A 18 -19.06 -36.81 -48.41
C MET A 18 -18.63 -35.35 -48.46
N VAL A 19 -18.96 -34.62 -49.54
CA VAL A 19 -18.66 -33.18 -49.64
C VAL A 19 -19.52 -32.38 -48.65
N SER A 20 -20.80 -32.72 -48.53
CA SER A 20 -21.70 -32.05 -47.58
C SER A 20 -21.28 -32.26 -46.13
N THR A 21 -20.84 -33.47 -45.75
CA THR A 21 -20.34 -33.73 -44.40
C THR A 21 -19.00 -33.06 -44.15
N ALA A 22 -18.11 -33.02 -45.14
CA ALA A 22 -16.84 -32.29 -45.02
C ALA A 22 -17.07 -30.78 -44.79
N ILE A 23 -17.95 -30.15 -45.57
CA ILE A 23 -18.32 -28.74 -45.39
C ILE A 23 -18.98 -28.53 -44.02
N MET A 24 -19.89 -29.40 -43.61
CA MET A 24 -20.52 -29.33 -42.29
C MET A 24 -19.49 -29.36 -41.16
N VAL A 25 -18.51 -30.27 -41.20
CA VAL A 25 -17.45 -30.36 -40.19
C VAL A 25 -16.63 -29.07 -40.15
N ILE A 26 -16.26 -28.51 -41.31
CA ILE A 26 -15.52 -27.24 -41.37
C ILE A 26 -16.34 -26.09 -40.77
N ILE A 27 -17.64 -26.00 -41.09
CA ILE A 27 -18.52 -24.96 -40.54
C ILE A 27 -18.67 -25.13 -39.02
N VAL A 28 -18.90 -26.36 -38.54
CA VAL A 28 -19.03 -26.60 -37.09
C VAL A 28 -17.74 -26.25 -36.35
N LEU A 29 -16.57 -26.64 -36.88
CA LEU A 29 -15.28 -26.32 -36.26
C LEU A 29 -15.04 -24.81 -36.21
N THR A 30 -15.35 -24.08 -37.30
CA THR A 30 -15.19 -22.62 -37.34
C THR A 30 -16.15 -21.89 -36.41
N VAL A 31 -17.41 -22.35 -36.31
CA VAL A 31 -18.38 -21.78 -35.36
C VAL A 31 -17.95 -22.04 -33.93
N VAL A 32 -17.49 -23.26 -33.61
CA VAL A 32 -17.01 -23.60 -32.26
C VAL A 32 -15.75 -22.81 -31.90
N SER A 33 -14.83 -22.59 -32.85
CA SER A 33 -13.63 -21.77 -32.57
C SER A 33 -14.00 -20.32 -32.29
N ILE A 34 -14.88 -19.72 -33.10
CA ILE A 34 -15.36 -18.34 -32.88
C ILE A 34 -16.08 -18.25 -31.53
N ALA A 35 -16.96 -19.21 -31.22
CA ALA A 35 -17.65 -19.25 -29.93
C ALA A 35 -16.68 -19.34 -28.75
N SER A 36 -15.68 -20.22 -28.83
CA SER A 36 -14.63 -20.36 -27.81
C SER A 36 -13.84 -19.07 -27.61
N ASP A 37 -13.45 -18.41 -28.70
CA ASP A 37 -12.71 -17.14 -28.64
C ASP A 37 -13.58 -16.02 -28.03
N THR A 38 -14.87 -15.95 -28.40
CA THR A 38 -15.79 -14.98 -27.79
C THR A 38 -16.00 -15.21 -26.30
N LEU A 39 -16.11 -16.47 -25.86
CA LEU A 39 -16.22 -16.82 -24.44
C LEU A 39 -14.96 -16.45 -23.66
N ARG A 40 -13.77 -16.71 -24.21
CA ARG A 40 -12.50 -16.33 -23.59
C ARG A 40 -12.37 -14.80 -23.44
N VAL A 41 -12.79 -14.05 -24.44
CA VAL A 41 -12.81 -12.58 -24.37
C VAL A 41 -13.80 -12.10 -23.32
N TYR A 42 -14.99 -12.70 -23.27
CA TYR A 42 -15.99 -12.40 -22.25
C TYR A 42 -15.48 -12.67 -20.83
N ASP A 43 -14.91 -13.85 -20.58
CA ASP A 43 -14.37 -14.22 -19.27
C ASP A 43 -13.25 -13.26 -18.84
N ARG A 44 -12.38 -12.86 -19.77
CA ARG A 44 -11.34 -11.85 -19.50
C ARG A 44 -11.95 -10.49 -19.16
N ALA A 45 -12.97 -10.05 -19.88
CA ALA A 45 -13.64 -8.77 -19.62
C ALA A 45 -14.33 -8.76 -18.24
N VAL A 46 -14.99 -9.85 -17.87
CA VAL A 46 -15.61 -10.02 -16.54
C VAL A 46 -14.52 -10.03 -15.46
N ALA A 47 -13.41 -10.72 -15.69
CA ALA A 47 -12.27 -10.76 -14.79
C ALA A 47 -11.67 -9.37 -14.56
N ASP A 48 -11.42 -8.59 -15.62
CA ASP A 48 -10.90 -7.23 -15.50
C ASP A 48 -11.89 -6.30 -14.77
N LEU A 49 -13.19 -6.42 -15.02
CA LEU A 49 -14.22 -5.64 -14.30
C LEU A 49 -14.27 -5.98 -12.81
N SER A 50 -14.18 -7.27 -12.46
CA SER A 50 -14.11 -7.72 -11.07
C SER A 50 -12.86 -7.17 -10.38
N THR A 51 -11.69 -7.28 -11.01
CA THR A 51 -10.43 -6.72 -10.48
C THR A 51 -10.50 -5.20 -10.31
N GLN A 52 -11.13 -4.49 -11.25
CA GLN A 52 -11.33 -3.05 -11.16
C GLN A 52 -12.30 -2.68 -10.02
N SER A 53 -13.35 -3.46 -9.80
CA SER A 53 -14.30 -3.25 -8.70
C SER A 53 -13.63 -3.40 -7.33
N GLU A 54 -12.82 -4.45 -7.16
CA GLU A 54 -12.02 -4.68 -5.94
C GLU A 54 -11.05 -3.52 -5.70
N ALA A 55 -10.35 -3.07 -6.75
CA ALA A 55 -9.44 -1.93 -6.67
C ALA A 55 -10.15 -0.64 -6.24
N ARG A 56 -11.33 -0.38 -6.81
CA ARG A 56 -12.13 0.79 -6.47
C ARG A 56 -12.57 0.74 -5.01
N GLY A 57 -13.08 -0.39 -4.53
CA GLY A 57 -13.48 -0.55 -3.12
C GLY A 57 -12.35 -0.21 -2.14
N ALA A 58 -11.15 -0.74 -2.37
CA ALA A 58 -10.00 -0.44 -1.51
C ALA A 58 -9.52 1.01 -1.61
N LEU A 59 -9.45 1.57 -2.82
CA LEU A 59 -9.04 2.96 -3.04
C LEU A 59 -10.06 3.97 -2.50
N ASP A 60 -11.37 3.67 -2.59
CA ASP A 60 -12.44 4.49 -2.03
C ASP A 60 -12.37 4.52 -0.51
N ALA A 61 -12.13 3.37 0.13
CA ALA A 61 -11.92 3.30 1.57
C ALA A 61 -10.72 4.14 2.01
N LEU A 62 -9.57 3.98 1.33
CA LEU A 62 -8.36 4.77 1.61
C LEU A 62 -8.58 6.27 1.40
N GLU A 63 -9.30 6.66 0.35
CA GLU A 63 -9.63 8.07 0.10
C GLU A 63 -10.49 8.66 1.22
N ASN A 64 -11.54 7.96 1.63
CA ASN A 64 -12.40 8.41 2.73
C ASN A 64 -11.62 8.57 4.03
N ASP A 65 -10.72 7.65 4.34
CA ASP A 65 -9.90 7.70 5.56
C ASP A 65 -8.85 8.81 5.52
N PHE A 66 -8.16 8.97 4.40
CA PHE A 66 -7.16 10.03 4.24
C PHE A 66 -7.76 11.43 4.13
N SER A 67 -8.96 11.57 3.55
CA SER A 67 -9.67 12.85 3.50
C SER A 67 -10.06 13.36 4.90
N THR A 68 -10.24 12.44 5.85
CA THR A 68 -10.58 12.74 7.25
C THR A 68 -9.40 12.57 8.21
N ALA A 69 -8.19 12.34 7.68
CA ALA A 69 -7.00 12.15 8.50
C ALA A 69 -6.65 13.41 9.28
N MET A 70 -6.23 13.23 10.54
CA MET A 70 -5.87 14.32 11.44
C MET A 70 -4.36 14.44 11.55
N LEU A 71 -3.82 15.62 11.26
CA LEU A 71 -2.43 15.98 11.58
C LEU A 71 -2.47 17.31 12.35
N ARG A 72 -2.17 17.29 13.65
CA ARG A 72 -2.22 18.53 14.47
C ARG A 72 -0.85 19.20 14.57
N ALA A 73 -0.86 20.52 14.69
CA ALA A 73 0.33 21.36 14.92
C ALA A 73 0.81 21.34 16.39
N ASP A 74 0.83 20.16 17.00
CA ASP A 74 1.25 19.95 18.40
C ASP A 74 2.61 19.25 18.52
N GLY A 75 3.32 19.08 17.40
CA GLY A 75 4.64 18.47 17.34
C GLY A 75 4.64 16.94 17.51
N ARG A 76 3.47 16.28 17.59
CA ARG A 76 3.33 14.83 17.82
C ARG A 76 3.15 14.05 16.53
N CYS A 77 3.42 12.74 16.59
CA CYS A 77 3.29 11.85 15.45
C CYS A 77 1.83 11.40 15.32
N TRP A 78 1.19 11.74 14.21
CA TRP A 78 -0.23 11.45 13.96
C TRP A 78 -0.46 10.40 12.88
N MET A 79 0.56 10.13 12.07
CA MET A 79 0.54 9.05 11.08
C MET A 79 1.91 8.42 11.02
N GLU A 80 1.93 7.11 10.81
CA GLU A 80 3.15 6.34 10.76
C GLU A 80 3.03 5.22 9.73
N VAL A 81 4.13 5.00 9.03
CA VAL A 81 4.26 3.92 8.05
C VAL A 81 5.42 3.06 8.48
N ILE A 82 5.21 1.76 8.57
CA ILE A 82 6.25 0.78 8.91
C ILE A 82 6.34 -0.26 7.81
N VAL A 83 7.58 -0.60 7.45
CA VAL A 83 7.89 -1.61 6.46
C VAL A 83 8.03 -2.97 7.16
N PRO A 84 7.29 -4.01 6.74
CA PRO A 84 7.41 -5.34 7.32
C PRO A 84 8.83 -5.91 7.21
N GLY A 85 9.24 -6.67 8.23
CA GLY A 85 10.60 -7.19 8.36
C GLY A 85 11.67 -6.14 8.70
N SER A 86 11.28 -4.89 9.01
CA SER A 86 12.19 -3.86 9.48
C SER A 86 12.91 -4.28 10.77
N THR A 87 14.24 -4.09 10.81
CA THR A 87 15.07 -4.31 11.99
C THR A 87 15.13 -3.11 12.93
N ASP A 88 14.66 -1.95 12.46
CA ASP A 88 14.80 -0.66 13.17
C ASP A 88 13.67 -0.46 14.20
N VAL A 89 12.66 -1.32 14.16
CA VAL A 89 11.47 -1.27 15.02
C VAL A 89 11.22 -2.66 15.60
N THR A 90 11.08 -2.74 16.91
CA THR A 90 10.83 -4.00 17.61
C THR A 90 9.39 -4.48 17.41
N GLY A 91 9.21 -5.79 17.17
CA GLY A 91 7.89 -6.43 17.10
C GLY A 91 7.16 -6.27 15.76
N VAL A 92 7.84 -5.78 14.72
CA VAL A 92 7.26 -5.66 13.38
C VAL A 92 7.06 -7.04 12.77
N PRO A 93 5.90 -7.36 12.17
CA PRO A 93 5.70 -8.61 11.45
C PRO A 93 6.68 -8.76 10.30
N GLY A 94 7.04 -10.01 10.01
CA GLY A 94 7.88 -10.35 8.86
C GLY A 94 7.23 -10.04 7.51
N VAL A 95 7.97 -10.32 6.45
CA VAL A 95 7.46 -10.22 5.08
C VAL A 95 6.47 -11.34 4.80
N ILE A 96 5.34 -11.00 4.18
CA ILE A 96 4.25 -11.93 3.89
C ILE A 96 4.51 -12.67 2.58
N GLY A 97 4.58 -14.00 2.63
CA GLY A 97 4.65 -14.85 1.44
C GLY A 97 5.74 -14.41 0.45
N ASN A 98 5.32 -14.15 -0.80
CA ASN A 98 6.18 -13.72 -1.90
C ASN A 98 6.38 -12.20 -2.03
N LEU A 99 5.68 -11.39 -1.23
CA LEU A 99 5.70 -9.94 -1.37
C LEU A 99 7.07 -9.37 -1.00
N GLN A 100 7.50 -8.28 -1.64
CA GLN A 100 8.68 -7.55 -1.16
C GLN A 100 8.29 -6.63 -0.01
N ALA A 101 9.20 -6.37 0.92
CA ALA A 101 8.94 -5.51 2.08
C ALA A 101 8.37 -4.13 1.69
N SER A 102 8.84 -3.54 0.58
CA SER A 102 8.36 -2.28 0.02
C SER A 102 6.91 -2.30 -0.46
N ASP A 103 6.41 -3.47 -0.83
CA ASP A 103 5.14 -3.62 -1.54
C ASP A 103 3.96 -3.85 -0.58
N HIS A 104 4.20 -3.94 0.73
CA HIS A 104 3.14 -4.14 1.72
C HIS A 104 3.39 -3.36 3.02
N PRO A 105 3.55 -2.03 2.95
CA PRO A 105 3.72 -1.21 4.14
C PRO A 105 2.51 -1.32 5.06
N ILE A 106 2.75 -1.20 6.36
CA ILE A 106 1.74 -1.05 7.39
C ILE A 106 1.54 0.44 7.60
N LEU A 107 0.36 0.93 7.24
CA LEU A 107 -0.03 2.33 7.42
C LEU A 107 -0.89 2.44 8.67
N MET A 108 -0.60 3.42 9.51
CA MET A 108 -1.36 3.71 10.73
C MET A 108 -1.63 5.21 10.81
N LEU A 109 -2.88 5.60 11.03
CA LEU A 109 -3.29 6.99 11.11
C LEU A 109 -4.48 7.19 12.05
N PHE A 110 -4.77 8.45 12.37
CA PHE A 110 -6.00 8.85 13.05
C PHE A 110 -6.88 9.67 12.10
N GLY A 111 -8.18 9.40 12.09
CA GLY A 111 -9.13 10.10 11.23
C GLY A 111 -10.56 9.97 11.73
N ALA A 112 -11.51 10.57 11.04
CA ALA A 112 -12.93 10.53 11.39
C ALA A 112 -13.77 9.95 10.24
N PRO A 113 -13.57 8.67 9.90
CA PRO A 113 -14.18 8.11 8.71
C PRO A 113 -15.71 8.05 8.83
N PRO A 114 -16.44 8.16 7.71
CA PRO A 114 -17.89 8.30 7.71
C PRO A 114 -18.62 7.02 8.17
N ASP A 115 -18.00 5.86 7.95
CA ASP A 115 -18.49 4.51 8.22
C ASP A 115 -18.11 3.99 9.62
N ARG A 116 -17.59 4.86 10.49
CA ARG A 116 -17.18 4.47 11.84
C ARG A 116 -18.31 3.88 12.68
N PRO A 117 -18.00 2.97 13.62
CA PRO A 117 -18.92 2.52 14.66
C PRO A 117 -19.56 3.71 15.39
N ARG A 118 -20.90 3.73 15.45
CA ARG A 118 -21.66 4.79 16.13
C ARG A 118 -22.33 4.33 17.42
N TRP A 119 -22.39 3.02 17.67
CA TRP A 119 -23.21 2.44 18.72
C TRP A 119 -22.47 1.35 19.49
N THR A 120 -22.65 1.28 20.80
CA THR A 120 -22.09 0.18 21.62
C THR A 120 -22.61 -1.19 21.15
N PRO A 121 -21.83 -2.27 21.32
CA PRO A 121 -22.29 -3.62 20.97
C PRO A 121 -23.39 -4.11 21.93
N GLY A 122 -24.17 -5.11 21.51
CA GLY A 122 -25.16 -5.79 22.37
C GLY A 122 -26.56 -5.15 22.42
N LEU A 123 -27.37 -5.61 23.39
CA LEU A 123 -28.73 -5.10 23.68
C LEU A 123 -28.64 -3.80 24.49
N GLY A 124 -29.45 -2.79 24.15
CA GLY A 124 -29.39 -1.47 24.79
C GLY A 124 -28.29 -0.56 24.22
N ARG A 125 -28.22 -0.47 22.89
CA ARG A 125 -27.22 0.34 22.17
C ARG A 125 -27.24 1.80 22.61
N THR A 126 -26.08 2.32 22.99
CA THR A 126 -25.85 3.74 23.29
C THR A 126 -24.90 4.34 22.27
N ALA A 127 -25.02 5.64 22.01
CA ALA A 127 -24.16 6.31 21.04
C ALA A 127 -22.73 6.41 21.57
N LEU A 128 -21.75 6.00 20.75
CA LEU A 128 -20.33 6.13 21.07
C LEU A 128 -19.92 7.60 21.07
N ARG A 129 -19.08 7.98 22.02
CA ARG A 129 -18.60 9.37 22.15
C ARG A 129 -17.39 9.60 21.26
N GLY A 130 -17.26 10.83 20.76
CA GLY A 130 -16.16 11.24 19.89
C GLY A 130 -16.35 10.88 18.42
N ASP A 131 -15.38 11.26 17.61
CA ASP A 131 -15.38 11.11 16.16
C ASP A 131 -14.06 10.55 15.61
N VAL A 132 -12.97 10.76 16.34
CA VAL A 132 -11.62 10.28 15.97
C VAL A 132 -11.47 8.79 16.24
N CYS A 133 -11.10 8.05 15.20
CA CYS A 133 -10.81 6.63 15.21
C CYS A 133 -9.34 6.36 14.85
N ALA A 134 -8.75 5.33 15.45
CA ALA A 134 -7.49 4.77 15.00
C ALA A 134 -7.74 3.85 13.79
N ILE A 135 -6.98 4.07 12.71
CA ILE A 135 -7.10 3.35 11.45
C ILE A 135 -5.74 2.68 11.13
N SER A 136 -5.80 1.44 10.64
CA SER A 136 -4.62 0.73 10.13
C SER A 136 -4.93 0.03 8.80
N TYR A 137 -3.98 0.08 7.88
CA TYR A 137 -4.02 -0.68 6.62
C TYR A 137 -2.78 -1.53 6.47
N ARG A 138 -2.97 -2.78 6.04
CA ARG A 138 -1.87 -3.70 5.70
C ARG A 138 -2.37 -4.83 4.81
N ILE A 139 -1.46 -5.44 4.07
CA ILE A 139 -1.74 -6.67 3.34
C ILE A 139 -1.58 -7.87 4.30
N GLY A 140 -2.33 -8.94 4.07
CA GLY A 140 -2.26 -10.25 4.72
C GLY A 140 -2.37 -11.37 3.69
N GLN A 141 -1.90 -12.59 4.00
CA GLN A 141 -2.10 -13.77 3.14
C GLN A 141 -2.92 -14.82 3.89
N ARG A 142 -4.25 -14.77 3.77
CA ARG A 142 -5.17 -15.65 4.54
C ARG A 142 -6.44 -15.93 3.73
N SER A 143 -7.22 -16.92 4.17
CA SER A 143 -8.57 -17.14 3.63
C SER A 143 -9.50 -16.02 4.12
N PRO A 144 -10.43 -15.54 3.27
CA PRO A 144 -11.45 -14.58 3.68
C PRO A 144 -12.62 -15.23 4.44
N PHE A 145 -12.60 -16.57 4.61
CA PHE A 145 -13.68 -17.33 5.23
C PHE A 145 -13.24 -18.11 6.47
N ASP A 146 -11.94 -18.35 6.64
CA ASP A 146 -11.39 -19.18 7.71
C ASP A 146 -10.02 -18.67 8.15
N SER A 147 -9.66 -18.91 9.42
CA SER A 147 -8.41 -18.45 10.01
C SER A 147 -7.45 -19.61 10.31
N PRO A 148 -6.30 -19.77 9.62
CA PRO A 148 -5.85 -19.07 8.41
C PRO A 148 -6.46 -19.61 7.10
N GLY A 149 -7.28 -20.67 7.18
CA GLY A 149 -7.84 -21.41 6.04
C GLY A 149 -6.83 -22.30 5.32
N GLU A 150 -7.32 -23.13 4.40
CA GLU A 150 -6.45 -23.99 3.59
C GLU A 150 -5.60 -23.16 2.61
N LYS A 151 -4.41 -23.64 2.24
CA LYS A 151 -3.47 -22.91 1.37
C LYS A 151 -4.08 -22.50 0.03
N ILE A 152 -4.96 -23.34 -0.55
CA ILE A 152 -5.66 -23.01 -1.80
C ILE A 152 -6.70 -21.89 -1.63
N GLN A 153 -7.17 -21.66 -0.42
CA GLN A 153 -8.13 -20.59 -0.08
C GLN A 153 -7.43 -19.29 0.31
N GLN A 154 -6.15 -19.36 0.70
CA GLN A 154 -5.38 -18.18 1.10
C GLN A 154 -5.17 -17.24 -0.09
N VAL A 155 -5.56 -15.98 0.08
CA VAL A 155 -5.36 -14.89 -0.88
C VAL A 155 -4.55 -13.78 -0.25
N TYR A 156 -3.82 -13.02 -1.08
CA TYR A 156 -3.29 -11.75 -0.63
C TYR A 156 -4.44 -10.74 -0.54
N GLY A 157 -4.80 -10.33 0.67
CA GLY A 157 -5.90 -9.41 0.93
C GLY A 157 -5.42 -8.12 1.57
N VAL A 158 -6.07 -7.00 1.25
CA VAL A 158 -5.89 -5.76 2.02
C VAL A 158 -6.87 -5.79 3.18
N TYR A 159 -6.36 -5.49 4.37
CA TYR A 159 -7.14 -5.35 5.58
C TYR A 159 -7.13 -3.90 6.02
N ARG A 160 -8.33 -3.37 6.27
CA ARG A 160 -8.57 -2.07 6.90
C ARG A 160 -9.14 -2.32 8.28
N THR A 161 -8.43 -1.87 9.29
CA THR A 161 -8.86 -2.00 10.68
C THR A 161 -9.23 -0.65 11.23
N LEU A 162 -10.42 -0.58 11.82
CA LEU A 162 -10.95 0.62 12.44
C LEU A 162 -11.26 0.35 13.91
N ILE A 163 -10.67 1.14 14.81
CA ILE A 163 -11.03 1.13 16.22
C ILE A 163 -12.10 2.19 16.46
N ASP A 164 -13.08 1.88 17.31
CA ASP A 164 -14.12 2.82 17.71
C ASP A 164 -13.55 4.08 18.39
N SER A 165 -14.32 5.16 18.33
CA SER A 165 -13.86 6.46 18.80
C SER A 165 -13.62 6.51 20.31
N GLU A 166 -14.36 5.73 21.09
CA GLU A 166 -14.23 5.69 22.54
C GLU A 166 -12.96 4.95 22.99
N ASN A 167 -12.69 3.77 22.43
CA ASN A 167 -11.43 3.06 22.69
C ASN A 167 -10.22 3.83 22.12
N THR A 168 -10.38 4.50 20.97
CA THR A 168 -9.34 5.39 20.44
C THR A 168 -9.05 6.53 21.41
N PHE A 169 -10.07 7.18 21.95
CA PHE A 169 -9.91 8.29 22.89
C PHE A 169 -9.31 7.87 24.23
N THR A 170 -9.69 6.69 24.74
CA THR A 170 -9.25 6.22 26.07
C THR A 170 -7.88 5.57 26.05
N ALA A 171 -7.48 4.90 24.96
CA ALA A 171 -6.23 4.16 24.90
C ALA A 171 -5.21 4.74 23.92
N ALA A 172 -5.63 5.12 22.70
CA ALA A 172 -4.70 5.55 21.66
C ALA A 172 -4.24 7.01 21.85
N LEU A 173 -5.18 7.94 22.04
CA LEU A 173 -4.86 9.37 22.15
C LEU A 173 -3.96 9.69 23.36
N PRO A 174 -4.15 9.13 24.57
CA PRO A 174 -3.25 9.42 25.69
C PRO A 174 -1.80 8.99 25.42
N LEU A 175 -1.58 7.90 24.67
CA LEU A 175 -0.24 7.47 24.25
C LEU A 175 0.41 8.50 23.34
N ILE A 176 -0.32 9.00 22.34
CA ILE A 176 0.21 10.02 21.43
C ILE A 176 0.43 11.34 22.17
N LEU A 177 -0.55 11.77 22.97
CA LEU A 177 -0.53 13.04 23.69
C LEU A 177 0.57 13.09 24.78
N SER A 178 0.95 11.95 25.34
CA SER A 178 2.08 11.84 26.27
C SER A 178 3.45 11.77 25.58
N SER A 179 3.50 11.73 24.24
CA SER A 179 4.76 11.72 23.49
C SER A 179 5.59 12.97 23.77
N THR A 180 6.87 12.77 24.06
CA THR A 180 7.88 13.85 24.11
C THR A 180 9.03 13.54 23.16
N MET A 181 9.95 14.48 22.97
CA MET A 181 11.17 14.20 22.19
C MET A 181 12.13 13.24 22.90
N ASP A 182 12.08 13.16 24.23
CA ASP A 182 12.86 12.23 25.05
C ASP A 182 12.28 10.82 25.02
N VAL A 183 10.97 10.72 25.11
CA VAL A 183 10.22 9.46 25.12
C VAL A 183 9.21 9.52 23.97
N PRO A 184 9.67 9.34 22.73
CA PRO A 184 8.80 9.45 21.57
C PRO A 184 7.76 8.34 21.59
N LYS A 185 6.49 8.73 21.50
CA LYS A 185 5.37 7.83 21.25
C LYS A 185 4.83 8.11 19.86
N SER A 186 4.29 7.06 19.26
CA SER A 186 3.87 7.01 17.87
C SER A 186 2.69 6.06 17.72
N PRO A 187 1.93 6.13 16.62
CA PRO A 187 0.85 5.18 16.34
C PRO A 187 1.26 3.72 16.57
N TRP A 188 2.48 3.32 16.21
CA TRP A 188 3.02 1.99 16.43
C TRP A 188 2.94 1.54 17.88
N ASN A 189 3.21 2.42 18.85
CA ASN A 189 3.13 2.06 20.27
C ASN A 189 1.72 1.66 20.73
N TYR A 190 0.69 2.15 20.03
CA TYR A 190 -0.69 1.73 20.24
C TYR A 190 -0.99 0.41 19.52
N TRP A 191 -0.64 0.34 18.23
CA TRP A 191 -0.94 -0.80 17.36
C TRP A 191 -0.14 -2.06 17.64
N SER A 192 1.08 -1.96 18.18
CA SER A 192 1.91 -3.11 18.55
C SER A 192 1.52 -3.76 19.88
N GLY A 193 0.48 -3.23 20.55
CA GLY A 193 0.01 -3.70 21.84
C GLY A 193 -1.31 -4.47 21.76
N SER A 194 -1.73 -5.00 22.90
CA SER A 194 -3.08 -5.54 23.08
C SER A 194 -4.02 -4.42 23.52
N GLN A 195 -5.14 -4.27 22.80
CA GLN A 195 -6.11 -3.22 23.08
C GLN A 195 -7.51 -3.80 23.09
N ARG A 196 -8.39 -3.13 23.82
CA ARG A 196 -9.83 -3.41 23.80
C ARG A 196 -10.45 -2.75 22.57
N PHE A 197 -11.30 -3.49 21.88
CA PHE A 197 -12.07 -3.00 20.73
C PHE A 197 -13.48 -3.60 20.74
N ILE A 198 -14.38 -3.00 19.97
CA ILE A 198 -15.71 -3.55 19.73
C ILE A 198 -15.62 -4.63 18.65
N ASN A 199 -16.06 -5.85 18.97
CA ASN A 199 -16.20 -6.91 18.00
C ASN A 199 -17.68 -7.16 17.68
N TYR A 200 -18.11 -6.73 16.48
CA TYR A 200 -19.48 -6.92 16.00
C TYR A 200 -19.73 -8.30 15.39
N SER A 201 -18.69 -9.07 15.06
CA SER A 201 -18.86 -10.40 14.48
C SER A 201 -19.09 -11.50 15.51
N MET A 202 -18.95 -11.20 16.81
CA MET A 202 -19.30 -12.16 17.86
C MET A 202 -20.80 -12.42 17.83
N VAL A 203 -21.19 -13.64 17.49
CA VAL A 203 -22.58 -14.13 17.49
C VAL A 203 -22.73 -15.18 18.59
N PRO A 204 -23.84 -15.20 19.37
CA PRO A 204 -25.04 -14.36 19.27
C PRO A 204 -24.94 -12.98 19.93
N THR A 205 -23.87 -12.72 20.68
CA THR A 205 -23.76 -11.53 21.52
C THR A 205 -22.53 -10.71 21.13
N PRO A 206 -22.69 -9.69 20.27
CA PRO A 206 -21.64 -8.72 19.98
C PRO A 206 -21.13 -8.11 21.28
N GLY A 207 -19.82 -7.90 21.38
CA GLY A 207 -19.22 -7.50 22.65
C GLY A 207 -17.91 -6.74 22.49
N TYR A 208 -17.21 -6.62 23.60
CA TYR A 208 -15.85 -6.11 23.61
C TYR A 208 -14.88 -7.29 23.70
N GLU A 209 -13.81 -7.20 22.91
CA GLU A 209 -12.73 -8.18 22.93
C GLU A 209 -11.41 -7.46 23.18
N THR A 210 -10.42 -8.17 23.72
CA THR A 210 -9.07 -7.64 23.93
C THR A 210 -8.06 -8.60 23.34
N ARG A 211 -7.37 -8.16 22.29
CA ARG A 211 -6.35 -8.94 21.56
C ARG A 211 -5.23 -8.01 21.10
N ALA A 212 -4.10 -8.61 20.72
CA ALA A 212 -3.05 -7.91 20.00
C ALA A 212 -3.62 -7.32 18.69
N LEU A 213 -3.43 -6.01 18.47
CA LEU A 213 -3.91 -5.38 17.25
C LEU A 213 -3.02 -5.73 16.06
N ILE A 214 -1.70 -5.62 16.24
CA ILE A 214 -0.66 -6.10 15.34
C ILE A 214 0.31 -6.96 16.14
N ASP A 215 0.62 -8.14 15.64
CA ASP A 215 1.64 -9.02 16.21
C ASP A 215 2.69 -9.42 15.15
N ALA A 216 3.76 -10.06 15.61
CA ALA A 216 4.83 -10.54 14.74
C ALA A 216 4.49 -11.87 14.03
N SER A 217 3.46 -12.58 14.50
CA SER A 217 3.13 -13.95 14.07
C SER A 217 2.06 -13.97 12.97
N ILE A 218 2.50 -13.88 11.72
CA ILE A 218 1.63 -13.89 10.54
C ILE A 218 0.95 -15.26 10.35
N GLU A 219 1.55 -16.32 10.91
CA GLU A 219 1.09 -17.72 10.78
C GLU A 219 0.19 -18.18 11.94
N SER A 220 -0.11 -17.31 12.92
CA SER A 220 -0.90 -17.70 14.09
C SER A 220 -2.31 -18.20 13.70
N PRO A 221 -2.80 -19.31 14.29
CA PRO A 221 -4.19 -19.74 14.15
C PRO A 221 -5.16 -18.73 14.80
N ASN A 222 -4.69 -18.01 15.82
CA ASN A 222 -5.36 -16.86 16.43
C ASN A 222 -4.67 -15.58 15.95
N PRO A 223 -5.09 -15.01 14.81
CA PRO A 223 -4.44 -13.84 14.22
C PRO A 223 -4.47 -12.63 15.16
N CYS A 224 -3.67 -11.62 14.89
CA CYS A 224 -3.94 -10.30 15.43
C CYS A 224 -5.24 -9.73 14.84
N TRP A 225 -5.94 -8.87 15.60
CA TRP A 225 -7.24 -8.33 15.20
C TRP A 225 -7.19 -7.69 13.81
N THR A 226 -6.09 -7.03 13.46
CA THR A 226 -5.95 -6.39 12.14
C THR A 226 -6.01 -7.35 10.95
N MET A 227 -5.85 -8.65 11.18
CA MET A 227 -5.90 -9.72 10.17
C MET A 227 -7.16 -10.60 10.27
N ASP A 228 -8.15 -10.18 11.06
CA ASP A 228 -9.46 -10.85 11.13
C ASP A 228 -10.27 -10.60 9.84
N GLU A 229 -11.14 -11.56 9.51
CA GLU A 229 -11.98 -11.55 8.30
C GLU A 229 -12.88 -10.31 8.19
N ASN A 230 -13.33 -9.74 9.31
CA ASN A 230 -14.17 -8.54 9.34
C ASN A 230 -13.46 -7.29 8.81
N ASN A 231 -12.13 -7.29 8.84
CA ASN A 231 -11.31 -6.17 8.39
C ASN A 231 -10.93 -6.29 6.91
N PHE A 232 -11.34 -7.36 6.22
CA PHE A 232 -11.02 -7.60 4.82
C PHE A 232 -11.76 -6.62 3.90
N ILE A 233 -11.04 -5.96 2.99
CA ILE A 233 -11.63 -4.97 2.06
C ILE A 233 -11.41 -5.25 0.58
N ALA A 234 -10.34 -5.96 0.22
CA ALA A 234 -10.07 -6.31 -1.17
C ALA A 234 -9.21 -7.56 -1.26
N SER A 235 -9.49 -8.37 -2.29
CA SER A 235 -8.80 -9.62 -2.60
C SER A 235 -7.71 -9.46 -3.66
N ASN A 236 -6.79 -10.42 -3.69
CA ASN A 236 -5.75 -10.58 -4.72
C ASN A 236 -4.79 -9.39 -4.89
N VAL A 237 -4.61 -8.58 -3.83
CA VAL A 237 -3.72 -7.41 -3.85
C VAL A 237 -2.31 -7.83 -3.49
N VAL A 238 -1.40 -7.75 -4.45
CA VAL A 238 0.00 -8.20 -4.34
C VAL A 238 0.99 -7.05 -4.17
N ALA A 239 0.54 -5.80 -4.27
CA ALA A 239 1.33 -4.65 -3.85
C ALA A 239 0.43 -3.48 -3.44
N MET A 240 0.88 -2.73 -2.44
CA MET A 240 0.35 -1.43 -2.01
C MET A 240 1.53 -0.48 -1.86
N ASN A 241 1.69 0.42 -2.82
CA ASN A 241 2.74 1.42 -2.83
C ASN A 241 2.19 2.78 -2.39
N LEU A 242 2.96 3.47 -1.54
CA LEU A 242 2.59 4.77 -1.00
C LEU A 242 3.64 5.81 -1.39
N VAL A 243 3.19 6.92 -1.97
CA VAL A 243 4.01 8.11 -2.23
C VAL A 243 3.42 9.28 -1.47
N PHE A 244 4.20 9.87 -0.58
CA PHE A 244 3.79 11.00 0.24
C PHE A 244 4.22 12.29 -0.42
N TRP A 245 3.26 13.14 -0.78
CA TRP A 245 3.51 14.43 -1.40
C TRP A 245 3.47 15.52 -0.33
N GLY A 246 4.64 16.06 0.01
CA GLY A 246 4.80 17.13 0.99
C GLY A 246 5.23 18.45 0.38
N THR A 247 5.08 19.54 1.13
CA THR A 247 5.65 20.85 0.80
C THR A 247 6.61 21.27 1.88
N SER A 248 7.76 21.84 1.51
CA SER A 248 8.65 22.41 2.51
C SER A 248 8.15 23.76 3.02
N THR A 249 8.32 23.96 4.33
CA THR A 249 8.10 25.23 5.03
C THR A 249 9.33 26.14 4.96
N LEU A 250 10.49 25.62 4.53
CA LEU A 250 11.73 26.39 4.45
C LEU A 250 11.78 27.26 3.19
N PRO A 251 12.38 28.45 3.27
CA PRO A 251 12.54 29.32 2.12
C PRO A 251 13.59 28.78 1.14
N ALA A 252 13.39 29.03 -0.15
CA ALA A 252 14.35 28.67 -1.20
C ALA A 252 15.73 29.31 -1.00
N THR A 253 15.74 30.51 -0.42
CA THR A 253 16.92 31.31 -0.11
C THR A 253 16.84 31.75 1.35
N ALA A 254 17.98 31.81 2.03
CA ALA A 254 18.04 32.28 3.41
C ALA A 254 19.34 33.04 3.65
N ALA A 255 19.34 33.94 4.64
CA ALA A 255 20.53 34.65 5.09
C ALA A 255 21.57 33.68 5.69
N LEU A 256 22.84 34.09 5.75
CA LEU A 256 23.92 33.33 6.37
C LEU A 256 23.53 32.90 7.80
N GLY A 257 23.61 31.60 8.09
CA GLY A 257 23.23 31.03 9.39
C GLY A 257 21.75 30.67 9.54
N SER A 258 20.89 30.96 8.57
CA SER A 258 19.47 30.57 8.57
C SER A 258 19.21 29.25 7.84
N LEU A 259 18.21 28.50 8.28
CA LEU A 259 17.75 27.29 7.61
C LEU A 259 17.14 27.64 6.24
N LYS A 260 17.59 26.97 5.19
CA LYS A 260 17.03 27.05 3.85
C LYS A 260 16.62 25.68 3.35
N ASP A 261 15.81 25.69 2.31
CA ASP A 261 15.46 24.48 1.62
C ASP A 261 16.70 23.74 1.06
N PRO A 262 16.88 22.42 1.32
CA PRO A 262 18.02 21.66 0.81
C PRO A 262 18.15 21.64 -0.71
N CYS A 263 17.02 21.73 -1.43
CA CYS A 263 17.00 21.76 -2.90
C CYS A 263 16.84 23.18 -3.47
N ALA A 264 16.86 24.23 -2.64
CA ALA A 264 16.58 25.62 -3.00
C ALA A 264 15.30 25.80 -3.84
N ARG A 265 14.30 24.94 -3.64
CA ARG A 265 13.02 25.01 -4.36
C ARG A 265 12.14 26.10 -3.76
N LEU A 266 11.31 26.71 -4.60
CA LEU A 266 10.31 27.68 -4.14
C LEU A 266 9.44 27.05 -3.04
N PRO A 267 9.06 27.83 -2.01
CA PRO A 267 8.12 27.37 -1.00
C PRO A 267 6.85 26.83 -1.66
N ARG A 268 6.25 25.80 -1.07
CA ARG A 268 5.00 25.15 -1.54
C ARG A 268 5.11 24.30 -2.82
N THR A 269 6.29 24.08 -3.38
CA THR A 269 6.46 23.04 -4.41
C THR A 269 6.27 21.65 -3.79
N LEU A 270 5.47 20.79 -4.43
CA LEU A 270 5.26 19.41 -4.00
C LEU A 270 6.55 18.59 -4.08
N ARG A 271 6.74 17.68 -3.12
CA ARG A 271 7.89 16.80 -2.99
C ARG A 271 7.45 15.39 -2.69
N PRO A 272 7.83 14.42 -3.51
CA PRO A 272 7.50 13.03 -3.25
C PRO A 272 8.51 12.42 -2.27
N VAL A 273 7.98 11.79 -1.22
CA VAL A 273 8.71 10.89 -0.31
C VAL A 273 8.23 9.48 -0.60
N VAL A 274 9.16 8.59 -0.97
CA VAL A 274 8.89 7.28 -1.54
C VAL A 274 9.52 6.18 -0.69
N LEU A 275 8.81 5.06 -0.52
CA LEU A 275 9.37 3.87 0.11
C LEU A 275 10.32 3.13 -0.85
N VAL A 276 11.50 2.75 -0.38
CA VAL A 276 12.45 1.88 -1.10
C VAL A 276 12.81 0.64 -0.30
N GLY A 277 13.00 -0.49 -0.99
CA GLY A 277 13.51 -1.71 -0.37
C GLY A 277 14.94 -1.53 0.12
N LYS A 278 15.27 -2.13 1.28
CA LYS A 278 16.64 -2.12 1.86
C LYS A 278 17.68 -2.84 0.99
N SER A 279 17.25 -3.70 0.05
CA SER A 279 18.11 -4.37 -0.95
C SER A 279 18.20 -3.66 -2.29
N ASP A 280 17.27 -2.73 -2.58
CA ASP A 280 17.37 -1.77 -3.70
C ASP A 280 18.23 -0.57 -3.29
N ASP A 281 19.11 -0.79 -2.31
CA ASP A 281 20.06 0.16 -1.79
C ASP A 281 21.03 0.55 -2.91
N LYS A 282 20.65 1.56 -3.67
CA LYS A 282 21.48 2.24 -4.67
C LYS A 282 22.59 3.09 -4.02
N SER A 283 22.96 2.80 -2.77
CA SER A 283 24.06 3.43 -2.04
C SER A 283 25.41 3.33 -2.75
N ALA A 284 25.54 2.44 -3.74
CA ALA A 284 26.72 2.28 -4.60
C ALA A 284 26.59 2.86 -6.03
N MET A 285 25.45 3.45 -6.42
CA MET A 285 25.27 4.00 -7.78
C MET A 285 25.72 5.47 -7.83
N ALA A 286 26.62 5.79 -8.76
CA ALA A 286 27.03 7.17 -9.02
C ALA A 286 25.80 8.03 -9.37
N ALA A 287 25.74 9.26 -8.83
CA ALA A 287 24.62 10.21 -9.00
C ALA A 287 24.23 10.47 -10.46
N SER A 288 25.10 10.18 -11.43
CA SER A 288 24.85 10.25 -12.86
C SER A 288 23.89 9.19 -13.42
N LYS A 289 23.51 8.17 -12.63
CA LYS A 289 22.61 7.08 -13.04
C LYS A 289 21.32 6.98 -12.22
N GLY A 290 20.84 8.09 -11.66
CA GLY A 290 19.47 8.18 -11.14
C GLY A 290 19.19 7.32 -9.90
N GLY A 291 20.14 7.25 -8.97
CA GLY A 291 19.92 6.74 -7.62
C GLY A 291 19.88 7.92 -6.66
N TYR A 292 18.70 8.25 -6.13
CA TYR A 292 18.58 9.17 -5.02
C TYR A 292 18.39 8.31 -3.79
N LEU A 293 19.41 8.29 -2.96
CA LEU A 293 19.39 7.61 -1.70
C LEU A 293 20.02 8.60 -0.75
N ALA A 294 19.18 9.42 -0.11
CA ALA A 294 19.63 10.22 1.02
C ALA A 294 19.80 9.30 2.23
N ILE A 295 20.72 8.34 2.16
CA ILE A 295 21.37 7.85 3.37
C ILE A 295 22.24 9.01 3.83
N TYR A 296 21.82 9.64 4.92
CA TYR A 296 22.73 10.42 5.74
C TYR A 296 23.74 9.43 6.33
N LYS A 297 24.97 9.40 5.77
CA LYS A 297 26.10 8.74 6.42
C LYS A 297 27.07 9.81 6.90
N PHE A 298 27.26 9.89 8.22
CA PHE A 298 28.42 10.51 8.83
C PHE A 298 29.60 9.55 8.74
N ALA A 299 30.79 10.07 8.47
CA ALA A 299 32.04 9.39 8.72
C ALA A 299 32.76 10.23 9.80
N ASP A 300 32.77 9.73 11.03
CA ASP A 300 33.48 10.40 12.12
C ASP A 300 35.00 10.27 11.96
N GLY A 301 35.71 11.30 12.42
CA GLY A 301 37.13 11.20 12.77
C GLY A 301 37.92 12.50 12.67
N ALA A 302 37.67 13.48 13.56
CA ALA A 302 38.55 14.62 13.91
C ALA A 302 38.88 15.63 12.76
N THR A 303 39.16 16.92 12.94
CA THR A 303 39.21 17.90 14.04
C THR A 303 39.27 19.25 13.32
N ASP A 304 38.15 19.94 13.18
CA ASP A 304 38.12 21.39 13.44
C ASP A 304 36.67 21.89 13.49
N ILE A 305 36.34 22.45 14.65
CA ILE A 305 35.00 22.49 15.24
C ILE A 305 34.44 23.93 15.18
N THR A 306 35.09 24.83 14.43
CA THR A 306 34.89 26.29 14.60
C THR A 306 34.19 27.01 13.44
N THR A 307 33.83 26.35 12.33
CA THR A 307 33.25 27.04 11.14
C THR A 307 32.12 26.34 10.39
N ALA A 308 31.45 25.33 10.95
CA ALA A 308 30.45 24.56 10.19
C ALA A 308 28.98 24.72 10.65
N PRO A 309 28.25 25.75 10.18
CA PRO A 309 26.80 25.81 10.26
C PRO A 309 26.18 25.08 9.06
N LEU A 310 25.33 24.08 9.32
CA LEU A 310 24.53 23.32 8.35
C LEU A 310 25.36 22.51 7.38
N ARG A 311 26.04 21.48 7.90
CA ARG A 311 26.60 20.39 7.08
C ARG A 311 25.49 19.50 6.51
N TYR A 312 24.76 20.04 5.54
CA TYR A 312 24.50 19.31 4.29
C TYR A 312 25.81 19.38 3.46
N ALA A 313 25.98 18.44 2.51
CA ALA A 313 27.21 18.16 1.76
C ALA A 313 28.20 19.33 1.50
N PRO A 314 29.52 19.07 1.52
CA PRO A 314 30.57 20.08 1.33
C PRO A 314 30.48 20.84 0.00
N ASN A 315 30.94 22.09 0.01
CA ASN A 315 31.08 22.96 -1.16
C ASN A 315 32.13 22.40 -2.13
N GLY A 316 31.68 21.64 -3.11
CA GLY A 316 32.33 21.44 -4.40
C GLY A 316 31.32 21.77 -5.49
N THR A 317 31.75 22.47 -6.55
CA THR A 317 30.87 22.91 -7.64
C THR A 317 30.21 21.70 -8.34
N PRO A 318 28.95 21.87 -8.78
CA PRO A 318 28.05 20.79 -9.14
C PRO A 318 28.24 20.38 -10.61
N THR A 319 27.93 19.12 -10.91
CA THR A 319 27.41 18.77 -12.25
C THR A 319 25.99 18.25 -12.12
N ILE A 320 25.06 19.20 -11.93
CA ILE A 320 23.68 19.07 -12.37
C ILE A 320 23.46 20.20 -13.38
N PRO A 321 23.14 19.89 -14.66
CA PRO A 321 22.98 20.90 -15.70
C PRO A 321 21.84 21.89 -15.41
N ALA A 322 22.17 23.18 -15.55
CA ALA A 322 21.29 24.34 -15.43
C ALA A 322 19.94 24.18 -16.17
N PRO A 323 18.80 24.60 -15.59
CA PRO A 323 17.58 24.83 -16.35
C PRO A 323 17.71 26.16 -17.10
N THR A 324 18.23 26.11 -18.33
CA THR A 324 18.06 27.20 -19.30
C THR A 324 16.87 26.89 -20.23
N PRO A 325 16.21 27.92 -20.81
CA PRO A 325 14.96 27.76 -21.57
C PRO A 325 15.06 26.98 -22.90
N ASN A 326 16.26 26.59 -23.36
CA ASN A 326 16.48 26.14 -24.75
C ASN A 326 17.20 24.78 -24.86
N GLY A 327 16.69 23.72 -24.24
CA GLY A 327 17.27 22.39 -24.44
C GLY A 327 16.31 21.26 -24.08
N ALA A 328 15.85 20.54 -25.11
CA ALA A 328 14.89 19.45 -25.03
C ALA A 328 15.39 18.28 -24.17
N GLY A 329 14.65 17.96 -23.11
CA GLY A 329 14.84 16.78 -22.26
C GLY A 329 14.15 16.95 -20.91
N LEU A 330 13.12 16.15 -20.62
CA LEU A 330 12.37 16.17 -19.36
C LEU A 330 13.32 15.92 -18.17
N LYS A 331 13.48 16.93 -17.31
CA LYS A 331 14.29 16.85 -16.09
C LYS A 331 13.46 16.24 -14.96
N VAL A 332 13.69 14.97 -14.65
CA VAL A 332 13.03 14.24 -13.56
C VAL A 332 13.53 14.73 -12.20
N GLN A 333 12.60 15.08 -11.31
CA GLN A 333 12.88 15.65 -9.99
C GLN A 333 13.45 14.59 -9.01
N PRO A 334 14.40 14.94 -8.11
CA PRO A 334 14.82 14.07 -7.01
C PRO A 334 13.66 13.73 -6.08
N TYR A 335 13.40 12.44 -5.90
CA TYR A 335 12.55 11.89 -4.85
C TYR A 335 13.32 11.86 -3.52
N ASP A 336 12.62 12.01 -2.41
CA ASP A 336 13.14 11.69 -1.06
C ASP A 336 12.69 10.27 -0.68
N TYR A 337 13.44 9.57 0.16
CA TYR A 337 13.16 8.16 0.44
C TYR A 337 13.22 7.76 1.90
N PHE A 338 12.50 6.69 2.24
CA PHE A 338 12.63 5.96 3.50
C PHE A 338 12.59 4.46 3.22
N SER A 339 13.17 3.64 4.09
CA SER A 339 13.33 2.18 3.86
C SER A 339 12.81 1.29 4.98
N SER A 340 12.46 1.85 6.13
CA SER A 340 12.07 1.08 7.32
C SER A 340 10.83 1.63 8.01
N ARG A 341 10.85 2.92 8.34
CA ARG A 341 9.72 3.62 8.96
C ARG A 341 9.71 5.09 8.58
N LEU A 342 8.51 5.64 8.46
CA LEU A 342 8.27 7.06 8.27
C LEU A 342 7.24 7.53 9.30
N ARG A 343 7.63 8.47 10.15
CA ARG A 343 6.75 9.13 11.11
C ARG A 343 6.36 10.50 10.59
N ILE A 344 5.07 10.79 10.57
CA ILE A 344 4.49 11.98 9.94
C ILE A 344 3.83 12.83 11.02
N HIS A 345 4.33 14.06 11.11
CA HIS A 345 3.79 15.15 11.90
C HIS A 345 3.11 16.15 10.95
N SER A 346 2.51 17.21 11.48
CA SER A 346 1.87 18.25 10.67
C SER A 346 2.87 19.10 9.85
N ASP A 347 4.06 19.32 10.39
CA ASP A 347 5.08 20.23 9.84
C ASP A 347 6.35 19.53 9.35
N ARG A 348 6.50 18.23 9.65
CA ARG A 348 7.74 17.47 9.41
C ARG A 348 7.49 15.97 9.24
N MET A 349 8.45 15.30 8.60
CA MET A 349 8.50 13.85 8.49
C MET A 349 9.85 13.32 8.98
N TYR A 350 9.82 12.22 9.73
CA TYR A 350 10.99 11.56 10.29
C TYR A 350 11.13 10.14 9.74
N PRO A 351 12.05 9.92 8.78
CA PRO A 351 12.61 8.61 8.50
C PRO A 351 13.39 8.10 9.71
N ASP A 352 13.33 6.81 9.97
CA ASP A 352 13.96 6.22 11.16
C ASP A 352 15.47 6.21 11.22
N ALA A 353 16.12 6.35 10.07
CA ALA A 353 17.55 6.56 10.00
C ALA A 353 17.99 7.92 10.62
N LEU A 354 17.05 8.81 10.95
CA LEU A 354 17.34 10.12 11.52
C LEU A 354 17.10 10.15 13.05
N PRO A 355 18.03 10.75 13.82
CA PRO A 355 17.80 11.08 15.22
C PRO A 355 16.56 11.95 15.37
N LEU A 356 15.84 11.86 16.49
CA LEU A 356 14.68 12.73 16.74
C LEU A 356 15.05 14.12 17.27
N LYS A 357 16.23 14.24 17.87
CA LYS A 357 16.74 15.47 18.46
C LYS A 357 17.86 16.05 17.62
N PRO A 358 17.91 17.38 17.44
CA PRO A 358 19.02 18.02 16.76
C PRO A 358 20.28 17.84 17.61
N THR A 359 21.36 17.37 17.00
CA THR A 359 22.69 17.29 17.63
C THR A 359 23.50 18.57 17.43
N SER A 360 23.00 19.51 16.63
CA SER A 360 23.58 20.82 16.35
C SER A 360 22.48 21.82 16.00
N PRO A 361 22.61 23.12 16.37
CA PRO A 361 21.68 24.20 15.99
C PRO A 361 21.59 24.39 14.47
N SER A 362 22.53 23.79 13.74
CA SER A 362 22.67 23.91 12.32
C SER A 362 22.35 22.57 11.63
N TRP A 363 21.43 21.76 12.12
CA TRP A 363 21.06 20.52 11.45
C TRP A 363 19.61 20.17 11.77
N LEU A 364 18.86 19.79 10.74
CA LEU A 364 17.49 19.35 10.92
C LEU A 364 17.44 17.81 10.99
N PRO A 365 16.99 17.25 12.12
CA PRO A 365 16.79 15.80 12.29
C PRO A 365 15.62 15.22 11.48
N TYR A 366 15.06 15.97 10.54
CA TYR A 366 13.81 15.63 9.85
C TYR A 366 13.76 16.22 8.46
N LEU A 367 12.86 15.67 7.64
CA LEU A 367 12.40 16.29 6.41
C LEU A 367 11.40 17.40 6.78
N PRO A 368 11.66 18.68 6.43
CA PRO A 368 10.84 19.82 6.84
C PRO A 368 9.59 19.93 5.94
N TYR A 369 8.85 18.83 5.81
CA TYR A 369 7.73 18.67 4.89
C TYR A 369 6.42 18.54 5.66
N SER A 370 5.50 19.46 5.37
CA SER A 370 4.09 19.26 5.68
C SER A 370 3.45 18.41 4.59
N LEU A 371 2.79 17.32 4.99
CA LEU A 371 2.04 16.48 4.06
C LEU A 371 0.89 17.26 3.41
N LYS A 372 0.71 17.08 2.09
CA LYS A 372 -0.40 17.68 1.32
C LYS A 372 -1.25 16.64 0.62
N ALA A 373 -0.64 15.57 0.14
CA ALA A 373 -1.36 14.50 -0.52
C ALA A 373 -0.62 13.18 -0.36
N ILE A 374 -1.34 12.09 -0.60
CA ILE A 374 -0.80 10.74 -0.66
C ILE A 374 -1.29 10.14 -1.96
N GLU A 375 -0.37 9.55 -2.69
CA GLU A 375 -0.69 8.73 -3.85
C GLU A 375 -0.55 7.27 -3.45
N VAL A 376 -1.66 6.54 -3.59
CA VAL A 376 -1.74 5.11 -3.30
C VAL A 376 -1.81 4.38 -4.63
N SER A 377 -0.95 3.38 -4.81
CA SER A 377 -1.02 2.46 -5.95
C SER A 377 -1.20 1.04 -5.46
N LEU A 378 -2.22 0.35 -5.97
CA LEU A 378 -2.49 -1.06 -5.70
C LEU A 378 -2.19 -1.88 -6.96
N THR A 379 -1.48 -2.99 -6.79
CA THR A 379 -1.33 -4.02 -7.83
C THR A 379 -2.20 -5.20 -7.47
N ILE A 380 -3.17 -5.51 -8.33
CA ILE A 380 -4.16 -6.57 -8.08
C ILE A 380 -4.05 -7.61 -9.18
N LEU A 381 -4.04 -8.90 -8.81
CA LEU A 381 -4.07 -9.99 -9.76
C LEU A 381 -5.50 -10.21 -10.28
N THR A 382 -5.60 -10.51 -11.58
CA THR A 382 -6.84 -11.06 -12.16
C THR A 382 -7.20 -12.40 -11.50
N PRO A 383 -8.49 -12.80 -11.52
CA PRO A 383 -8.95 -14.11 -11.06
C PRO A 383 -8.16 -15.30 -11.63
N GLU A 384 -7.66 -15.20 -12.86
CA GLU A 384 -6.82 -16.24 -13.48
C GLU A 384 -5.45 -16.31 -12.81
N GLY A 385 -4.77 -15.16 -12.65
CA GLY A 385 -3.46 -15.10 -12.01
C GLY A 385 -3.51 -15.51 -10.53
N SER A 386 -4.59 -15.20 -9.81
CA SER A 386 -4.75 -15.63 -8.42
C SER A 386 -5.01 -17.14 -8.30
N LYS A 387 -5.73 -17.75 -9.25
CA LYS A 387 -5.88 -19.22 -9.33
C LYS A 387 -4.54 -19.89 -9.62
N GLU A 388 -3.77 -19.37 -10.57
CA GLU A 388 -2.45 -19.90 -10.90
C GLU A 388 -1.49 -19.83 -9.71
N LEU A 389 -1.41 -18.67 -9.05
CA LEU A 389 -0.58 -18.48 -7.87
C LEU A 389 -0.94 -19.45 -6.74
N ARG A 390 -2.23 -19.59 -6.44
CA ARG A 390 -2.70 -20.50 -5.38
C ARG A 390 -2.48 -21.96 -5.74
N GLY A 391 -2.61 -22.32 -7.02
CA GLY A 391 -2.27 -23.65 -7.52
C GLY A 391 -0.80 -23.99 -7.25
N LEU A 392 0.13 -23.06 -7.52
CA LEU A 392 1.55 -23.24 -7.24
C LEU A 392 1.86 -23.30 -5.73
N GLN A 393 1.17 -22.51 -4.92
CA GLN A 393 1.32 -22.55 -3.45
C GLN A 393 0.86 -23.89 -2.87
N MET A 394 -0.24 -24.44 -3.40
CA MET A 394 -0.75 -25.76 -3.02
C MET A 394 0.20 -26.87 -3.45
N LEU A 395 0.65 -26.88 -4.71
CA LEU A 395 1.55 -27.92 -5.26
C LEU A 395 2.86 -28.04 -4.47
N ASN A 396 3.44 -26.91 -4.09
CA ASN A 396 4.70 -26.88 -3.36
C ASN A 396 4.52 -27.01 -1.83
N ASN A 397 3.28 -27.13 -1.35
CA ASN A 397 2.91 -27.05 0.06
C ASN A 397 3.58 -25.85 0.78
N ASN A 398 3.77 -24.73 0.07
CA ASN A 398 4.58 -23.61 0.53
C ASN A 398 3.81 -22.29 0.35
N GLN A 399 3.85 -21.42 1.37
CA GLN A 399 3.27 -20.07 1.26
C GLN A 399 4.05 -19.18 0.28
N LYS A 400 5.28 -19.58 -0.07
CA LYS A 400 6.13 -18.92 -1.05
C LYS A 400 6.31 -19.79 -2.30
N VAL A 401 6.00 -19.23 -3.46
CA VAL A 401 6.37 -19.82 -4.76
C VAL A 401 7.78 -19.35 -5.19
N PRO A 402 8.45 -19.99 -6.16
CA PRO A 402 9.70 -19.47 -6.70
C PRO A 402 9.57 -18.02 -7.17
N ALA A 403 10.54 -17.16 -6.85
CA ALA A 403 10.45 -15.72 -7.10
C ALA A 403 10.27 -15.37 -8.60
N ALA A 404 10.85 -16.16 -9.50
CA ALA A 404 10.67 -15.99 -10.93
C ALA A 404 9.22 -16.23 -11.38
N GLU A 405 8.57 -17.28 -10.85
CA GLU A 405 7.17 -17.60 -11.12
C GLU A 405 6.24 -16.52 -10.58
N PHE A 406 6.49 -16.06 -9.34
CA PHE A 406 5.72 -14.96 -8.76
C PHE A 406 5.79 -13.70 -9.64
N LYS A 407 7.01 -13.29 -10.04
CA LYS A 407 7.19 -12.12 -10.92
C LYS A 407 6.52 -12.31 -12.28
N ARG A 408 6.59 -13.51 -12.86
CA ARG A 408 5.89 -13.83 -14.12
C ARG A 408 4.38 -13.65 -13.97
N ILE A 409 3.79 -14.19 -12.91
CA ILE A 409 2.35 -14.08 -12.65
C ILE A 409 1.94 -12.62 -12.47
N VAL A 410 2.67 -11.86 -11.65
CA VAL A 410 2.39 -10.42 -11.46
C VAL A 410 2.52 -9.65 -12.77
N TYR A 411 3.51 -9.96 -13.61
CA TYR A 411 3.69 -9.29 -14.90
C TYR A 411 2.57 -9.60 -15.91
N GLN A 412 2.12 -10.86 -15.98
CA GLN A 412 1.10 -11.31 -16.93
C GLN A 412 -0.33 -10.93 -16.47
N HIS A 413 -0.60 -11.07 -15.18
CA HIS A 413 -1.95 -11.01 -14.61
C HIS A 413 -2.16 -9.83 -13.65
N GLY A 414 -1.14 -9.06 -13.33
CA GLY A 414 -1.25 -7.87 -12.50
C GLY A 414 -1.88 -6.69 -13.23
N ARG A 415 -2.68 -5.92 -12.49
CA ARG A 415 -3.27 -4.65 -12.91
C ARG A 415 -2.96 -3.61 -11.86
N ASN A 416 -2.44 -2.46 -12.29
CA ASN A 416 -2.12 -1.35 -11.40
C ASN A 416 -3.23 -0.31 -11.40
N TYR A 417 -3.66 0.07 -10.21
CA TYR A 417 -4.64 1.13 -10.00
C TYR A 417 -4.06 2.14 -9.03
N THR A 418 -4.12 3.41 -9.39
CA THR A 418 -3.50 4.48 -8.61
C THR A 418 -4.53 5.56 -8.33
N ARG A 419 -4.47 6.12 -7.11
CA ARG A 419 -5.28 7.27 -6.72
C ARG A 419 -4.44 8.29 -5.99
N TYR A 420 -4.56 9.54 -6.42
CA TYR A 420 -4.01 10.70 -5.74
C TYR A 420 -5.05 11.26 -4.78
N ILE A 421 -4.74 11.29 -3.49
CA ILE A 421 -5.66 11.67 -2.42
C ILE A 421 -5.10 12.90 -1.73
N ARG A 422 -5.88 13.99 -1.73
CA ARG A 422 -5.53 15.19 -0.97
C ARG A 422 -5.82 14.97 0.50
N VAL A 423 -4.83 15.24 1.35
CA VAL A 423 -5.03 15.17 2.78
C VAL A 423 -5.52 16.54 3.23
N LEU A 424 -6.73 16.60 3.79
CA LEU A 424 -7.33 17.85 4.29
C LEU A 424 -6.80 18.24 5.68
N SER A 425 -5.78 17.54 6.16
CA SER A 425 -5.27 17.58 7.54
C SER A 425 -4.63 18.89 7.97
N ASN A 426 -4.63 19.93 7.14
CA ASN A 426 -4.33 21.29 7.55
C ASN A 426 -5.60 22.13 7.47
N GLY A 427 -6.27 22.30 8.61
CA GLY A 427 -6.98 23.55 8.87
C GLY A 427 -5.92 24.65 8.95
N GLY A 428 -5.70 25.34 7.82
CA GLY A 428 -4.72 26.41 7.66
C GLY A 428 -4.59 26.82 6.20
#